data_AF-A0A7C6RJR2-F1
#
_entry.id   AF-A0A7C6RJR2-F1
#
_cell.length_a   1.000
_cell.length_b   1.000
_cell.length_c   1.000
_cell.angle_alpha   90.00
_cell.angle_beta   90.00
_cell.angle_gamma   90.00
#
_symmetry.space_group_name_H-M   'P 1'
#
loop_
_entity.id
_entity.type
_entity.pdbx_description
1 polymer ?
#
loop_
_entity_poly.entity_id
_entity_poly.type
_entity_poly.pdbx_seq_one_letter_code
_entity_poly.pdbx_strand_id
1 'polypeptide(L)'
;MIVSALVLMAAAGCQKAEMPVESAPPDSAPVPVEPPPPPAPAPAPEQPPPPPPPAPVLPPPSANGGDRPVVSALPDFPWPPPRYSAFEVLERDWLAPGADARLGAAAQRLEAAFDAAGYVERSYYRVPGGFALASRTEQIHADASPYLPPERWSVDAEGAGRSFADRLRALFNAPPGHYRVIVFVVTDQDFAAAPRTAPEAEVRAWVSGGGLRLPASIAAQPFSSAHYASALIYEFERRSEREPADVRVPSAVPGRVHLEKGGLWQALAAE
;
A
#
# COMPACT_ATOMS: atom_id res chain seq x y z
N MET A 1 -25.16 -54.37 -32.34
CA MET A 1 -25.95 -53.13 -32.55
C MET A 1 -24.93 -51.98 -32.44
N ILE A 2 -24.50 -51.22 -33.46
CA ILE A 2 -25.17 -50.69 -34.70
C ILE A 2 -26.56 -50.14 -34.32
N VAL A 3 -26.96 -48.87 -34.44
CA VAL A 3 -26.83 -47.79 -35.46
C VAL A 3 -26.92 -46.43 -34.70
N SER A 4 -26.35 -45.27 -35.06
CA SER A 4 -25.67 -44.75 -36.27
C SER A 4 -24.58 -43.71 -35.91
N ALA A 5 -23.99 -43.06 -36.93
CA ALA A 5 -23.45 -41.69 -36.87
C ALA A 5 -24.43 -40.69 -37.54
N LEU A 6 -24.34 -39.40 -37.21
CA LEU A 6 -24.92 -38.33 -38.03
C LEU A 6 -23.85 -37.26 -38.34
N VAL A 7 -23.40 -37.26 -39.58
CA VAL A 7 -22.54 -36.23 -40.18
C VAL A 7 -23.44 -35.15 -40.76
N LEU A 8 -23.08 -33.87 -40.59
CA LEU A 8 -23.61 -32.79 -41.42
C LEU A 8 -22.46 -32.01 -42.05
N MET A 9 -22.36 -32.09 -43.38
CA MET A 9 -21.53 -31.20 -44.20
C MET A 9 -22.19 -29.81 -44.28
N ALA A 10 -21.47 -28.73 -43.99
CA ALA A 10 -20.61 -27.95 -44.90
C ALA A 10 -21.37 -26.97 -45.81
N ALA A 11 -20.98 -25.69 -45.73
CA ALA A 11 -21.22 -24.67 -46.75
C ALA A 11 -20.00 -23.74 -46.79
N ALA A 12 -19.04 -24.05 -47.69
CA ALA A 12 -17.90 -23.20 -47.95
C ALA A 12 -18.21 -22.21 -49.08
N GLY A 13 -18.21 -20.91 -48.78
CA GLY A 13 -18.38 -19.86 -49.77
C GLY A 13 -17.04 -19.41 -50.37
N CYS A 14 -16.61 -20.05 -51.45
CA CYS A 14 -15.53 -19.50 -52.30
C CYS A 14 -16.15 -18.70 -53.45
N GLN A 15 -16.06 -17.37 -53.40
CA GLN A 15 -16.27 -16.54 -54.59
C GLN A 15 -14.89 -16.19 -55.19
N LYS A 16 -14.71 -16.47 -56.47
CA LYS A 16 -13.43 -16.34 -57.18
C LYS A 16 -13.33 -14.96 -57.86
N ALA A 17 -12.10 -14.52 -58.12
CA ALA A 17 -11.78 -13.22 -58.70
C ALA A 17 -12.36 -12.99 -60.11
N GLU A 18 -12.66 -11.74 -60.42
CA GLU A 18 -12.82 -11.25 -61.80
C GLU A 18 -12.20 -9.84 -61.95
N MET A 19 -11.40 -9.69 -63.00
CA MET A 19 -10.64 -8.53 -63.49
C MET A 19 -10.31 -8.86 -64.96
N PRO A 20 -10.05 -7.90 -65.87
CA PRO A 20 -10.19 -6.45 -65.77
C PRO A 20 -11.03 -5.85 -66.93
N VAL A 21 -11.37 -4.54 -66.86
CA VAL A 21 -11.58 -3.73 -68.07
C VAL A 21 -10.85 -2.40 -67.90
N GLU A 22 -10.03 -2.07 -68.90
CA GLU A 22 -9.24 -0.85 -68.98
C GLU A 22 -10.10 0.36 -69.32
N SER A 23 -9.77 1.54 -68.78
CA SER A 23 -10.41 2.80 -69.19
C SER A 23 -9.44 3.97 -69.00
N ALA A 24 -9.27 4.73 -70.09
CA ALA A 24 -8.30 5.81 -70.24
C ALA A 24 -8.62 7.03 -69.35
N PRO A 25 -7.63 7.90 -69.06
CA PRO A 25 -7.79 8.97 -68.08
C PRO A 25 -8.60 10.16 -68.64
N PRO A 26 -9.55 10.71 -67.88
CA PRO A 26 -10.15 12.01 -68.18
C PRO A 26 -9.29 13.15 -67.60
N ASP A 27 -8.78 13.95 -68.53
CA ASP A 27 -8.56 15.41 -68.51
C ASP A 27 -8.23 16.14 -67.18
N SER A 28 -7.11 16.87 -67.18
CA SER A 28 -6.64 17.66 -66.04
C SER A 28 -7.41 18.98 -65.92
N ALA A 29 -8.37 19.04 -64.98
CA ALA A 29 -8.99 20.31 -64.60
C ALA A 29 -7.94 21.29 -64.02
N PRO A 30 -8.00 22.60 -64.35
CA PRO A 30 -7.01 23.57 -63.89
C PRO A 30 -7.14 23.86 -62.39
N VAL A 31 -6.01 23.90 -61.70
CA VAL A 31 -5.91 24.30 -60.29
C VAL A 31 -6.27 25.80 -60.15
N PRO A 32 -7.18 26.19 -59.24
CA PRO A 32 -7.43 27.60 -58.95
C PRO A 32 -6.18 28.27 -58.38
N VAL A 33 -5.72 29.35 -59.02
CA VAL A 33 -4.64 30.18 -58.48
C VAL A 33 -5.21 31.06 -57.38
N GLU A 34 -4.79 30.80 -56.14
CA GLU A 34 -5.15 31.61 -54.97
C GLU A 34 -4.54 33.03 -55.10
N PRO A 35 -5.31 34.11 -54.85
CA PRO A 35 -4.79 35.46 -54.93
C PRO A 35 -3.78 35.73 -53.81
N PRO A 36 -2.72 36.53 -54.05
CA PRO A 36 -1.71 36.81 -53.04
C PRO A 36 -2.31 37.58 -51.84
N PRO A 37 -1.82 37.32 -50.61
CA PRO A 37 -2.30 38.01 -49.42
C PRO A 37 -1.98 39.52 -49.46
N PRO A 38 -2.80 40.38 -48.83
CA PRO A 38 -2.53 41.81 -48.73
C PRO A 38 -1.25 42.09 -47.92
N PRO A 39 -0.54 43.19 -48.20
CA PRO A 39 0.66 43.56 -47.46
C PRO A 39 0.34 43.85 -45.99
N ALA A 40 1.23 43.41 -45.09
CA ALA A 40 1.08 43.62 -43.66
C ALA A 40 1.12 45.12 -43.28
N PRO A 41 0.35 45.56 -42.27
CA PRO A 41 0.42 46.92 -41.76
C PRO A 41 1.79 47.22 -41.15
N ALA A 42 2.23 48.48 -41.25
CA ALA A 42 3.49 48.95 -40.69
C ALA A 42 3.54 48.77 -39.16
N PRO A 43 4.73 48.52 -38.57
CA PRO A 43 4.86 48.35 -37.13
C PRO A 43 4.47 49.62 -36.38
N ALA A 44 3.69 49.45 -35.31
CA ALA A 44 3.44 50.52 -34.35
C ALA A 44 4.75 50.89 -33.62
N PRO A 45 4.93 52.15 -33.19
CA PRO A 45 6.11 52.53 -32.41
C PRO A 45 6.16 51.73 -31.10
N GLU A 46 7.31 51.14 -30.81
CA GLU A 46 7.53 50.39 -29.57
C GLU A 46 7.28 51.29 -28.36
N GLN A 47 6.34 50.88 -27.50
CA GLN A 47 6.20 51.50 -26.19
C GLN A 47 7.40 51.09 -25.32
N PRO A 48 8.02 52.03 -24.59
CA PRO A 48 9.10 51.69 -23.66
C PRO A 48 8.57 50.71 -22.60
N PRO A 49 9.40 49.76 -22.13
CA PRO A 49 8.97 48.77 -21.15
C PRO A 49 8.52 49.45 -19.85
N PRO A 50 7.49 48.91 -19.17
CA PRO A 50 7.07 49.42 -17.87
C PRO A 50 8.21 49.31 -16.85
N PRO A 51 8.30 50.23 -15.86
CA PRO A 51 9.30 50.13 -14.81
C PRO A 51 9.12 48.81 -14.03
N PRO A 52 10.22 48.22 -13.51
CA PRO A 52 10.13 47.00 -12.74
C PRO A 52 9.24 47.22 -11.49
N PRO A 53 8.48 46.20 -11.06
CA PRO A 53 7.71 46.30 -9.83
C PRO A 53 8.66 46.56 -8.64
N PRO A 54 8.22 47.31 -7.61
CA PRO A 54 9.02 47.50 -6.41
C PRO A 54 9.35 46.14 -5.80
N ALA A 55 10.61 45.97 -5.37
CA ALA A 55 11.06 44.73 -4.74
C ALA A 55 10.14 44.39 -3.56
N PRO A 56 9.77 43.10 -3.36
CA PRO A 56 8.93 42.72 -2.25
C PRO A 56 9.62 43.10 -0.95
N VAL A 57 9.00 44.01 -0.19
CA VAL A 57 9.46 44.37 1.15
C VAL A 57 9.33 43.12 2.00
N LEU A 58 10.45 42.44 2.23
CA LEU A 58 10.51 41.33 3.17
C LEU A 58 10.06 41.87 4.53
N PRO A 59 9.03 41.27 5.17
CA PRO A 59 8.70 41.65 6.54
C PRO A 59 9.93 41.40 7.43
N PRO A 60 10.16 42.22 8.46
CA PRO A 60 11.29 42.01 9.37
C PRO A 60 11.21 40.59 9.97
N PRO A 61 12.36 39.93 10.21
CA PRO A 61 12.36 38.60 10.80
C PRO A 61 11.59 38.64 12.12
N SER A 62 10.48 37.90 12.16
CA SER A 62 9.55 37.95 13.30
C SER A 62 10.28 37.45 14.54
N ALA A 63 10.54 38.36 15.48
CA ALA A 63 11.29 38.09 16.71
C ALA A 63 10.47 37.31 17.77
N ASN A 64 9.58 36.43 17.31
CA ASN A 64 8.87 35.46 18.14
C ASN A 64 9.58 34.12 18.00
N GLY A 65 10.41 33.78 18.97
CA GLY A 65 10.89 32.42 19.21
C GLY A 65 9.76 31.52 19.72
N GLY A 66 8.70 31.38 18.92
CA GLY A 66 7.65 30.40 19.15
C GLY A 66 8.18 29.00 18.82
N ASP A 67 7.90 28.05 19.71
CA ASP A 67 8.28 26.65 19.54
C ASP A 67 8.02 26.16 18.10
N ARG A 68 9.06 25.58 17.47
CA ARG A 68 8.83 24.71 16.32
C ARG A 68 7.84 23.63 16.76
N PRO A 69 6.83 23.28 15.94
CA PRO A 69 5.86 22.25 16.29
C PRO A 69 6.59 21.02 16.81
N VAL A 70 6.27 20.64 18.06
CA VAL A 70 6.93 19.53 18.76
C VAL A 70 6.91 18.31 17.85
N VAL A 71 8.07 17.67 17.69
CA VAL A 71 8.21 16.46 16.88
C VAL A 71 7.11 15.49 17.30
N SER A 72 6.19 15.20 16.39
CA SER A 72 5.05 14.33 16.69
C SER A 72 5.60 12.93 16.97
N ALA A 73 5.72 12.60 18.25
CA ALA A 73 6.27 11.33 18.69
C ALA A 73 5.34 10.21 18.24
N LEU A 74 5.92 9.13 17.68
CA LEU A 74 5.12 7.93 17.42
C LEU A 74 4.54 7.41 18.74
N PRO A 75 3.27 6.94 18.74
CA PRO A 75 2.76 6.18 19.85
C PRO A 75 3.57 4.89 20.03
N ASP A 76 3.68 4.43 21.26
CA ASP A 76 4.39 3.19 21.58
C ASP A 76 3.58 1.97 21.13
N PHE A 77 4.27 1.00 20.53
CA PHE A 77 3.73 -0.34 20.39
C PHE A 77 3.81 -1.03 21.77
N PRO A 78 2.81 -1.83 22.19
CA PRO A 78 2.91 -2.57 23.45
C PRO A 78 4.15 -3.47 23.46
N TRP A 79 4.99 -3.35 24.49
CA TRP A 79 6.25 -4.10 24.60
C TRP A 79 6.38 -4.79 25.98
N PRO A 80 6.75 -6.09 26.06
CA PRO A 80 6.93 -7.04 24.94
C PRO A 80 5.67 -7.16 24.07
N PRO A 81 5.82 -7.53 22.78
CA PRO A 81 4.70 -7.57 21.85
C PRO A 81 3.58 -8.48 22.39
N PRO A 82 2.30 -8.12 22.18
CA PRO A 82 1.19 -8.98 22.56
C PRO A 82 1.30 -10.36 21.92
N ARG A 83 0.67 -11.36 22.53
CA ARG A 83 0.79 -12.74 22.05
C ARG A 83 0.24 -12.89 20.63
N TYR A 84 1.14 -13.06 19.66
CA TYR A 84 0.84 -13.30 18.26
C TYR A 84 0.47 -14.76 17.99
N SER A 85 -0.26 -14.97 16.90
CA SER A 85 -0.75 -16.27 16.42
C SER A 85 0.33 -17.07 15.71
N ALA A 86 1.10 -16.37 14.87
CA ALA A 86 2.27 -16.87 14.16
C ALA A 86 3.26 -15.71 13.94
N PHE A 87 4.48 -16.03 13.49
CA PHE A 87 5.47 -15.05 13.06
C PHE A 87 6.33 -15.62 11.93
N GLU A 88 7.03 -14.73 11.22
CA GLU A 88 8.07 -15.07 10.25
C GLU A 88 9.22 -14.06 10.41
N VAL A 89 10.48 -14.51 10.34
CA VAL A 89 11.64 -13.61 10.27
C VAL A 89 11.90 -13.27 8.81
N LEU A 90 12.17 -11.99 8.53
CA LEU A 90 12.43 -11.49 7.17
C LEU A 90 13.94 -11.35 6.94
N GLU A 91 14.41 -11.66 5.73
CA GLU A 91 15.79 -11.45 5.36
C GLU A 91 16.12 -9.94 5.36
N ARG A 92 17.18 -9.55 6.08
CA ARG A 92 17.60 -8.15 6.23
C ARG A 92 17.82 -7.47 4.87
N ASP A 93 18.43 -8.19 3.94
CA ASP A 93 18.86 -7.65 2.65
C ASP A 93 17.69 -7.43 1.68
N TRP A 94 16.52 -8.06 1.91
CA TRP A 94 15.29 -7.69 1.20
C TRP A 94 14.80 -6.29 1.58
N LEU A 95 15.08 -5.84 2.81
CA LEU A 95 14.57 -4.58 3.36
C LEU A 95 15.45 -3.39 3.04
N ALA A 96 16.77 -3.51 3.25
CA ALA A 96 17.74 -2.52 2.80
C ALA A 96 19.14 -3.16 2.73
N PRO A 97 19.64 -3.48 1.52
CA PRO A 97 20.97 -4.07 1.36
C PRO A 97 22.08 -3.07 1.68
N GLY A 98 23.24 -3.59 2.08
CA GLY A 98 24.45 -2.80 2.34
C GLY A 98 24.67 -2.39 3.81
N ALA A 99 25.87 -1.84 4.06
CA ALA A 99 26.35 -1.50 5.40
C ALA A 99 25.83 -0.14 5.91
N ASP A 100 25.68 0.85 5.01
CA ASP A 100 25.18 2.20 5.33
C ASP A 100 23.64 2.30 5.29
N ALA A 101 22.95 1.15 5.33
CA ALA A 101 21.50 1.06 5.35
C ALA A 101 20.91 1.81 6.55
N ARG A 102 19.71 2.35 6.38
CA ARG A 102 18.98 3.11 7.41
C ARG A 102 17.59 2.56 7.62
N LEU A 103 17.03 2.74 8.83
CA LEU A 103 15.67 2.31 9.15
C LEU A 103 14.63 2.90 8.19
N GLY A 104 14.86 4.11 7.65
CA GLY A 104 14.00 4.71 6.63
C GLY A 104 13.91 3.93 5.31
N ALA A 105 14.99 3.26 4.89
CA ALA A 105 14.99 2.43 3.68
C ALA A 105 14.22 1.12 3.92
N ALA A 106 14.48 0.45 5.05
CA ALA A 106 13.72 -0.73 5.47
C ALA A 106 12.21 -0.42 5.59
N ALA A 107 11.88 0.73 6.18
CA ALA A 107 10.50 1.22 6.26
C ALA A 107 9.86 1.40 4.88
N GLN A 108 10.54 2.08 3.95
CA GLN A 108 10.06 2.26 2.57
C GLN A 108 9.84 0.92 1.84
N ARG A 109 10.69 -0.09 2.06
CA ARG A 109 10.47 -1.42 1.50
C ARG A 109 9.20 -2.09 2.03
N LEU A 110 8.98 -2.02 3.34
CA LEU A 110 7.79 -2.57 3.99
C LEU A 110 6.51 -1.83 3.57
N GLU A 111 6.57 -0.51 3.39
CA GLU A 111 5.48 0.28 2.80
C GLU A 111 5.16 -0.18 1.36
N ALA A 112 6.18 -0.27 0.50
CA ALA A 112 6.01 -0.69 -0.89
C ALA A 112 5.46 -2.13 -1.00
N ALA A 113 5.87 -3.03 -0.11
CA ALA A 113 5.33 -4.39 -0.04
C ALA A 113 3.86 -4.41 0.38
N PHE A 114 3.48 -3.59 1.38
CA PHE A 114 2.07 -3.41 1.75
C PHE A 114 1.25 -2.86 0.58
N ASP A 115 1.73 -1.83 -0.11
CA ASP A 115 1.01 -1.20 -1.23
C ASP A 115 0.84 -2.17 -2.40
N ALA A 116 1.89 -2.89 -2.79
CA ALA A 116 1.85 -3.91 -3.85
C ALA A 116 0.88 -5.06 -3.53
N ALA A 117 0.72 -5.40 -2.25
CA ALA A 117 -0.23 -6.41 -1.77
C ALA A 117 -1.64 -5.86 -1.46
N GLY A 118 -1.88 -4.55 -1.65
CA GLY A 118 -3.17 -3.88 -1.50
C GLY A 118 -3.49 -3.35 -0.09
N TYR A 119 -2.56 -3.39 0.86
CA TYR A 119 -2.72 -2.85 2.22
C TYR A 119 -2.42 -1.34 2.26
N VAL A 120 -3.24 -0.57 1.55
CA VAL A 120 -3.11 0.91 1.44
C VAL A 120 -3.22 1.67 2.76
N GLU A 121 -3.73 1.02 3.82
CA GLU A 121 -3.86 1.59 5.15
C GLU A 121 -2.93 0.89 6.14
N ARG A 122 -2.08 1.68 6.79
CA ARG A 122 -1.00 1.24 7.68
C ARG A 122 -0.68 2.29 8.73
N SER A 123 -0.05 1.89 9.83
CA SER A 123 0.33 2.80 10.92
C SER A 123 1.64 2.44 11.60
N TYR A 124 2.43 3.46 11.88
CA TYR A 124 3.71 3.40 12.58
C TYR A 124 3.57 3.50 14.09
N TYR A 125 4.44 2.77 14.78
CA TYR A 125 4.63 2.78 16.22
C TYR A 125 6.13 2.77 16.56
N ARG A 126 6.47 3.28 17.74
CA ARG A 126 7.81 3.12 18.31
C ARG A 126 7.92 1.75 19.00
N VAL A 127 9.06 1.07 18.80
CA VAL A 127 9.52 -0.07 19.61
C VAL A 127 10.93 0.25 20.13
N PRO A 128 11.45 -0.47 21.12
CA PRO A 128 12.88 -0.40 21.46
C PRO A 128 13.72 -0.65 20.20
N GLY A 129 14.76 0.15 19.98
CA GLY A 129 15.69 -0.04 18.85
C GLY A 129 15.11 0.18 17.44
N GLY A 130 13.89 0.71 17.28
CA GLY A 130 13.35 0.94 15.93
C GLY A 130 11.87 1.27 15.86
N PHE A 131 11.16 0.61 14.95
CA PHE A 131 9.75 0.89 14.66
C PHE A 131 8.93 -0.39 14.39
N ALA A 132 7.62 -0.28 14.57
CA ALA A 132 6.67 -1.26 14.05
C ALA A 132 5.72 -0.60 13.05
N LEU A 133 5.31 -1.35 12.02
CA LEU A 133 4.37 -0.93 10.97
C LEU A 133 3.24 -1.96 10.88
N ALA A 134 2.05 -1.57 11.36
CA ALA A 134 0.86 -2.42 11.39
C ALA A 134 -0.03 -2.20 10.16
N SER A 135 -0.51 -3.27 9.54
CA SER A 135 -1.52 -3.27 8.47
C SER A 135 -2.92 -2.94 8.98
N ARG A 136 -3.80 -2.45 8.11
CA ARG A 136 -5.26 -2.53 8.32
C ARG A 136 -5.72 -3.95 8.66
N THR A 137 -6.92 -4.06 9.20
CA THR A 137 -7.57 -5.35 9.44
C THR A 137 -7.95 -5.99 8.11
N GLU A 138 -7.63 -7.27 7.95
CA GLU A 138 -7.92 -8.05 6.76
C GLU A 138 -8.85 -9.23 7.08
N GLN A 139 -9.89 -9.42 6.30
CA GLN A 139 -10.73 -10.62 6.36
C GLN A 139 -10.10 -11.74 5.53
N ILE A 140 -9.95 -12.91 6.16
CA ILE A 140 -9.31 -14.10 5.57
C ILE A 140 -10.22 -15.32 5.70
N HIS A 141 -9.98 -16.31 4.85
CA HIS A 141 -10.47 -17.67 5.04
C HIS A 141 -9.61 -18.41 6.08
N ALA A 142 -10.11 -19.54 6.60
CA ALA A 142 -9.43 -20.35 7.61
C ALA A 142 -8.06 -20.93 7.16
N ASP A 143 -7.77 -20.89 5.86
CA ASP A 143 -6.49 -21.31 5.26
C ASP A 143 -5.50 -20.13 5.08
N ALA A 144 -5.81 -18.95 5.62
CA ALA A 144 -5.11 -17.68 5.48
C ALA A 144 -5.15 -17.01 4.08
N SER A 145 -5.94 -17.52 3.14
CA SER A 145 -6.22 -16.79 1.88
C SER A 145 -7.10 -15.56 2.15
N PRO A 146 -6.84 -14.42 1.50
CA PRO A 146 -7.66 -13.22 1.67
C PRO A 146 -8.99 -13.36 0.95
N TYR A 147 -10.03 -12.73 1.48
CA TYR A 147 -11.23 -12.45 0.70
C TYR A 147 -10.88 -11.50 -0.46
N LEU A 148 -11.75 -11.43 -1.48
CA LEU A 148 -11.64 -10.39 -2.51
C LEU A 148 -12.12 -9.04 -1.94
N PRO A 149 -11.68 -7.89 -2.49
CA PRO A 149 -12.30 -6.61 -2.19
C PRO A 149 -13.73 -6.54 -2.75
N PRO A 150 -14.68 -5.88 -2.04
CA PRO A 150 -14.48 -5.11 -0.81
C PRO A 150 -14.46 -5.93 0.49
N GLU A 151 -14.92 -7.18 0.49
CA GLU A 151 -15.08 -8.01 1.70
C GLU A 151 -13.77 -8.17 2.50
N ARG A 152 -12.63 -8.25 1.80
CA ARG A 152 -11.26 -8.25 2.35
C ARG A 152 -11.04 -7.19 3.44
N TRP A 153 -11.73 -6.06 3.36
CA TRP A 153 -11.48 -4.87 4.16
C TRP A 153 -12.68 -4.42 5.02
N SER A 154 -13.70 -5.28 5.16
CA SER A 154 -15.02 -4.99 5.75
C SER A 154 -15.01 -4.30 7.12
N VAL A 155 -13.98 -4.52 7.93
CA VAL A 155 -13.84 -4.01 9.32
C VAL A 155 -13.39 -2.54 9.37
N ASP A 156 -12.65 -2.09 8.36
CA ASP A 156 -11.99 -0.77 8.31
C ASP A 156 -12.54 0.09 7.16
N ALA A 157 -13.84 0.01 6.90
CA ALA A 157 -14.51 0.74 5.81
C ALA A 157 -14.45 2.29 5.92
N GLU A 158 -14.12 2.84 7.09
CA GLU A 158 -14.05 4.29 7.33
C GLU A 158 -12.63 4.88 7.34
N GLY A 159 -11.61 4.10 6.98
CA GLY A 159 -10.35 4.64 6.47
C GLY A 159 -9.18 4.90 7.44
N ALA A 160 -8.13 5.51 6.85
CA ALA A 160 -6.78 5.62 7.40
C ALA A 160 -6.66 6.36 8.75
N GLY A 161 -5.65 5.96 9.53
CA GLY A 161 -5.26 6.62 10.79
C GLY A 161 -5.70 5.90 12.07
N ARG A 162 -6.55 4.87 11.96
CA ARG A 162 -6.91 3.98 13.09
C ARG A 162 -5.68 3.30 13.68
N SER A 163 -5.58 3.25 15.01
CA SER A 163 -4.46 2.55 15.66
C SER A 163 -4.56 1.03 15.56
N PHE A 164 -3.47 0.33 15.85
CA PHE A 164 -3.46 -1.12 16.07
C PHE A 164 -4.51 -1.53 17.11
N ALA A 165 -4.60 -0.79 18.23
CA ALA A 165 -5.60 -1.03 19.26
C ALA A 165 -7.03 -0.78 18.75
N ASP A 166 -7.25 0.22 17.90
CA ASP A 166 -8.57 0.50 17.30
C ASP A 166 -8.99 -0.55 16.28
N ARG A 167 -8.05 -1.10 15.50
CA ARG A 167 -8.28 -2.26 14.61
C ARG A 167 -8.72 -3.48 15.40
N LEU A 168 -8.03 -3.77 16.50
CA LEU A 168 -8.43 -4.87 17.39
C LEU A 168 -9.80 -4.60 18.06
N ARG A 169 -10.14 -3.35 18.36
CA ARG A 169 -11.47 -2.98 18.89
C ARG A 169 -12.58 -3.16 17.85
N ALA A 170 -12.32 -2.80 16.60
CA ALA A 170 -13.27 -2.95 15.50
C ALA A 170 -13.64 -4.43 15.27
N LEU A 171 -12.70 -5.35 15.49
CA LEU A 171 -12.92 -6.79 15.38
C LEU A 171 -13.96 -7.36 16.35
N PHE A 172 -14.18 -6.77 17.53
CA PHE A 172 -15.25 -7.22 18.43
C PHE A 172 -16.67 -7.02 17.84
N ASN A 173 -16.80 -6.11 16.86
CA ASN A 173 -18.07 -5.81 16.18
C ASN A 173 -18.09 -6.27 14.71
N ALA A 174 -16.95 -6.69 14.15
CA ALA A 174 -16.84 -7.23 12.78
C ALA A 174 -17.73 -8.47 12.58
N PRO A 175 -18.26 -8.76 11.37
CA PRO A 175 -19.06 -9.95 11.11
C PRO A 175 -18.40 -11.28 11.56
N PRO A 176 -19.16 -12.38 11.73
CA PRO A 176 -18.56 -13.69 11.98
C PRO A 176 -17.59 -14.09 10.86
N GLY A 177 -16.40 -14.56 11.21
CA GLY A 177 -15.33 -14.86 10.26
C GLY A 177 -13.94 -14.91 10.89
N HIS A 178 -12.93 -15.10 10.03
CA HIS A 178 -11.52 -15.03 10.41
C HIS A 178 -10.91 -13.72 9.90
N TYR A 179 -10.04 -13.14 10.71
CA TYR A 179 -9.38 -11.88 10.43
C TYR A 179 -7.92 -11.94 10.81
N ARG A 180 -7.08 -11.15 10.15
CA ARG A 180 -5.69 -10.93 10.58
C ARG A 180 -5.29 -9.46 10.58
N VAL A 181 -4.34 -9.14 11.44
CA VAL A 181 -3.53 -7.92 11.40
C VAL A 181 -2.07 -8.35 11.34
N ILE A 182 -1.31 -7.77 10.41
CA ILE A 182 0.11 -8.05 10.22
C ILE A 182 0.90 -6.86 10.73
N VAL A 183 1.84 -7.09 11.64
CA VAL A 183 2.73 -6.06 12.19
C VAL A 183 4.17 -6.43 11.85
N PHE A 184 4.79 -5.67 10.95
CA PHE A 184 6.24 -5.75 10.79
C PHE A 184 6.90 -5.01 11.95
N VAL A 185 7.86 -5.65 12.60
CA VAL A 185 8.69 -5.07 13.68
C VAL A 185 10.13 -5.07 13.20
N VAL A 186 10.80 -3.92 13.29
CA VAL A 186 12.24 -3.76 13.01
C VAL A 186 12.91 -3.22 14.28
N THR A 187 13.88 -3.96 14.81
CA THR A 187 14.52 -3.69 16.09
C THR A 187 15.92 -4.32 16.16
N ASP A 188 16.78 -3.80 17.03
CA ASP A 188 18.06 -4.41 17.44
C ASP A 188 18.00 -5.07 18.83
N GLN A 189 16.81 -5.21 19.42
CA GLN A 189 16.58 -5.80 20.74
C GLN A 189 15.84 -7.13 20.63
N ASP A 190 16.41 -8.19 21.20
CA ASP A 190 15.72 -9.48 21.34
C ASP A 190 14.40 -9.34 22.11
N PHE A 191 13.37 -10.05 21.67
CA PHE A 191 12.09 -10.10 22.35
C PHE A 191 11.42 -11.47 22.30
N ALA A 192 10.61 -11.75 23.32
CA ALA A 192 9.62 -12.81 23.31
C ALA A 192 8.22 -12.18 23.43
N ALA A 193 7.20 -12.85 22.90
CA ALA A 193 5.82 -12.44 23.10
C ALA A 193 5.43 -12.44 24.59
N ALA A 194 4.52 -11.54 24.97
CA ALA A 194 3.90 -11.58 26.29
C ALA A 194 3.25 -12.96 26.55
N PRO A 195 3.39 -13.56 27.75
CA PRO A 195 2.95 -14.93 28.01
C PRO A 195 1.43 -15.13 28.00
N ARG A 196 0.64 -14.06 27.90
CA ARG A 196 -0.82 -14.09 27.82
C ARG A 196 -1.30 -13.29 26.61
N THR A 197 -2.36 -13.79 25.98
CA THR A 197 -3.20 -12.98 25.09
C THR A 197 -3.80 -11.85 25.93
N ALA A 198 -3.66 -10.61 25.47
CA ALA A 198 -4.22 -9.46 26.16
C ALA A 198 -5.77 -9.53 26.14
N PRO A 199 -6.45 -9.49 27.30
CA PRO A 199 -7.91 -9.44 27.35
C PRO A 199 -8.42 -8.14 26.72
N GLU A 200 -9.69 -8.13 26.31
CA GLU A 200 -10.36 -6.99 25.67
C GLU A 200 -10.14 -5.65 26.40
N ALA A 201 -10.14 -5.66 27.74
CA ALA A 201 -9.88 -4.48 28.56
C ALA A 201 -8.43 -3.95 28.46
N GLU A 202 -7.45 -4.82 28.24
CA GLU A 202 -6.04 -4.47 28.05
C GLU A 202 -5.79 -3.96 26.62
N VAL A 203 -6.45 -4.57 25.62
CA VAL A 203 -6.53 -4.01 24.25
C VAL A 203 -7.21 -2.63 24.24
N ARG A 204 -8.20 -2.40 25.11
CA ARG A 204 -8.79 -1.07 25.35
C ARG A 204 -7.85 -0.08 26.06
N ALA A 205 -6.82 -0.55 26.77
CA ALA A 205 -5.84 0.31 27.44
C ALA A 205 -4.67 0.73 26.54
N TRP A 206 -4.42 0.04 25.43
CA TRP A 206 -3.38 0.43 24.46
C TRP A 206 -3.73 1.78 23.82
N VAL A 207 -2.76 2.70 23.83
CA VAL A 207 -2.96 4.11 23.48
C VAL A 207 -3.46 4.27 22.04
N SER A 208 -4.47 5.12 21.86
CA SER A 208 -5.06 5.44 20.57
C SER A 208 -4.15 6.31 19.71
N GLY A 209 -4.28 6.16 18.39
CA GLY A 209 -3.41 6.79 17.39
C GLY A 209 -2.38 5.83 16.77
N GLY A 210 -1.97 6.14 15.55
CA GLY A 210 -0.91 5.46 14.82
C GLY A 210 -0.25 6.46 13.87
N GLY A 211 1.08 6.47 13.81
CA GLY A 211 1.79 7.42 12.96
C GLY A 211 1.53 7.16 11.48
N LEU A 212 1.21 8.19 10.71
CA LEU A 212 1.04 8.05 9.25
C LEU A 212 2.37 7.90 8.50
N ARG A 213 3.49 8.28 9.13
CA ARG A 213 4.85 8.23 8.57
C ARG A 213 5.87 7.96 9.67
N LEU A 214 7.00 7.36 9.31
CA LEU A 214 8.15 7.23 10.20
C LEU A 214 8.81 8.61 10.42
N PRO A 215 9.01 9.09 11.66
CA PRO A 215 9.71 10.34 11.92
C PRO A 215 11.16 10.30 11.42
N ALA A 216 11.66 11.44 10.94
CA ALA A 216 13.04 11.56 10.43
C ALA A 216 14.11 11.15 11.45
N SER A 217 13.85 11.34 12.76
CA SER A 217 14.73 10.94 13.86
C SER A 217 14.86 9.42 14.05
N ILE A 218 13.90 8.63 13.57
CA ILE A 218 13.98 7.16 13.53
C ILE A 218 14.46 6.72 12.15
N ALA A 219 13.91 7.29 11.07
CA ALA A 219 14.29 6.97 9.69
C ALA A 219 15.79 7.19 9.38
N ALA A 220 16.44 8.12 10.08
CA ALA A 220 17.87 8.40 9.93
C ALA A 220 18.80 7.44 10.70
N GLN A 221 18.27 6.58 11.57
CA GLN A 221 19.09 5.66 12.37
C GLN A 221 19.68 4.53 11.50
N PRO A 222 20.89 4.00 11.82
CA PRO A 222 21.49 2.91 11.07
C PRO A 222 20.68 1.62 11.20
N PHE A 223 20.39 0.96 10.09
CA PHE A 223 19.86 -0.41 10.06
C PHE A 223 21.05 -1.38 10.06
N SER A 224 21.71 -1.49 11.21
CA SER A 224 22.94 -2.28 11.38
C SER A 224 22.72 -3.78 11.25
N SER A 225 23.79 -4.58 11.30
CA SER A 225 23.72 -6.05 11.38
C SER A 225 23.15 -6.59 12.70
N ALA A 226 22.99 -5.74 13.73
CA ALA A 226 22.28 -6.10 14.95
C ALA A 226 20.76 -6.00 14.81
N HIS A 227 20.28 -5.26 13.79
CA HIS A 227 18.85 -5.16 13.53
C HIS A 227 18.34 -6.37 12.76
N TYR A 228 17.18 -6.86 13.16
CA TYR A 228 16.42 -7.86 12.44
C TYR A 228 14.99 -7.35 12.20
N ALA A 229 14.26 -8.05 11.34
CA ALA A 229 12.87 -7.75 11.04
C ALA A 229 12.00 -8.99 11.13
N SER A 230 10.84 -8.86 11.77
CA SER A 230 9.88 -9.94 11.95
C SER A 230 8.48 -9.49 11.57
N ALA A 231 7.75 -10.34 10.84
CA ALA A 231 6.32 -10.19 10.65
C ALA A 231 5.58 -10.91 11.78
N LEU A 232 4.87 -10.18 12.63
CA LEU A 232 4.00 -10.72 13.67
C LEU A 232 2.58 -10.81 13.12
N ILE A 233 1.99 -12.01 13.14
CA ILE A 233 0.64 -12.28 12.66
C ILE A 233 -0.30 -12.38 13.85
N TYR A 234 -1.30 -11.52 13.90
CA TYR A 234 -2.39 -11.58 14.88
C TYR A 234 -3.66 -12.04 14.18
N GLU A 235 -4.10 -13.26 14.44
CA GLU A 235 -5.36 -13.81 13.94
C GLU A 235 -6.47 -13.75 14.97
N PHE A 236 -7.67 -13.50 14.48
CA PHE A 236 -8.88 -13.39 15.27
C PHE A 236 -9.98 -14.23 14.59
N GLU A 237 -10.78 -14.91 15.41
CA GLU A 237 -11.99 -15.58 14.97
C GLU A 237 -13.17 -15.01 15.74
N ARG A 238 -14.18 -14.53 15.02
CA ARG A 238 -15.51 -14.28 15.60
C ARG A 238 -16.45 -15.40 15.15
N ARG A 239 -16.88 -16.25 16.08
CA ARG A 239 -17.69 -17.45 15.78
C ARG A 239 -19.17 -17.14 15.54
N SER A 240 -19.69 -16.13 16.21
CA SER A 240 -21.08 -15.69 16.07
C SER A 240 -21.23 -14.20 16.40
N GLU A 241 -22.35 -13.60 16.03
CA GLU A 241 -22.67 -12.21 16.40
C GLU A 241 -22.85 -12.00 17.92
N ARG A 242 -23.03 -13.09 18.70
CA ARG A 242 -23.23 -13.03 20.15
C ARG A 242 -21.94 -13.21 20.95
N GLU A 243 -20.87 -13.59 20.29
CA GLU A 243 -19.55 -13.80 20.89
C GLU A 243 -18.58 -12.71 20.39
N PRO A 244 -17.66 -12.22 21.24
CA PRO A 244 -16.57 -11.36 20.80
C PRO A 244 -15.61 -12.14 19.87
N ALA A 245 -14.74 -11.42 19.16
CA ALA A 245 -13.64 -12.03 18.45
C ALA A 245 -12.56 -12.52 19.44
N ASP A 246 -12.17 -13.79 19.33
CA ASP A 246 -11.10 -14.40 20.12
C ASP A 246 -9.79 -14.44 19.31
N VAL A 247 -8.66 -14.17 19.98
CA VAL A 247 -7.33 -14.30 19.36
C VAL A 247 -6.98 -15.77 19.20
N ARG A 248 -6.81 -16.23 17.96
CA ARG A 248 -6.41 -17.62 17.68
C ARG A 248 -4.92 -17.80 17.93
N VAL A 249 -4.54 -18.53 18.97
CA VAL A 249 -3.14 -18.86 19.25
C VAL A 249 -2.99 -20.34 19.65
N PRO A 250 -2.17 -21.14 18.93
CA PRO A 250 -1.41 -20.78 17.74
C PRO A 250 -2.31 -20.55 16.51
N SER A 251 -1.73 -20.02 15.44
CA SER A 251 -2.30 -20.11 14.10
C SER A 251 -2.49 -21.56 13.66
N ALA A 252 -3.40 -21.78 12.72
CA ALA A 252 -3.51 -23.05 11.99
C ALA A 252 -2.44 -23.21 10.89
N VAL A 253 -1.75 -22.14 10.48
CA VAL A 253 -0.73 -22.16 9.42
C VAL A 253 0.55 -21.37 9.81
N PRO A 254 1.71 -21.63 9.19
CA PRO A 254 2.93 -20.88 9.47
C PRO A 254 2.85 -19.39 9.08
N GLY A 255 3.65 -18.54 9.72
CA GLY A 255 3.71 -17.10 9.44
C GLY A 255 4.01 -16.79 7.96
N ARG A 256 4.96 -17.52 7.35
CA ARG A 256 5.21 -17.47 5.91
C ARG A 256 3.96 -17.64 5.05
N VAL A 257 3.08 -18.59 5.37
CA VAL A 257 1.86 -18.86 4.59
C VAL A 257 0.91 -17.66 4.64
N HIS A 258 0.84 -16.93 5.75
CA HIS A 258 0.11 -15.66 5.79
C HIS A 258 0.68 -14.62 4.85
N LEU A 259 2.01 -14.48 4.80
CA LEU A 259 2.71 -13.53 3.93
C LEU A 259 2.57 -13.92 2.44
N GLU A 260 2.73 -15.19 2.10
CA GLU A 260 2.58 -15.72 0.75
C GLU A 260 1.15 -15.54 0.23
N LYS A 261 0.14 -15.95 1.00
CA LYS A 261 -1.27 -15.79 0.60
C LYS A 261 -1.74 -14.34 0.65
N GLY A 262 -1.12 -13.51 1.48
CA GLY A 262 -1.32 -12.07 1.48
C GLY A 262 -0.61 -11.31 0.36
N GLY A 263 0.21 -11.98 -0.47
CA GLY A 263 1.04 -11.35 -1.50
C GLY A 263 2.28 -10.60 -0.99
N LEU A 264 2.47 -10.53 0.33
CA LEU A 264 3.56 -9.79 0.97
C LEU A 264 4.92 -10.48 0.79
N TRP A 265 4.95 -11.82 0.79
CA TRP A 265 6.21 -12.56 0.64
C TRP A 265 6.87 -12.27 -0.71
N GLN A 266 6.09 -12.37 -1.78
CA GLN A 266 6.53 -12.07 -3.15
C GLN A 266 6.85 -10.58 -3.31
N ALA A 267 6.03 -9.70 -2.71
CA ALA A 267 6.27 -8.27 -2.75
C ALA A 267 7.53 -7.83 -1.98
N LEU A 268 8.00 -8.61 -0.98
CA LEU A 268 9.25 -8.39 -0.24
C LEU A 268 10.47 -9.04 -0.90
N ALA A 269 10.32 -10.24 -1.47
CA ALA A 269 11.41 -10.99 -2.10
C ALA A 269 11.70 -10.56 -3.56
N ALA A 270 10.89 -9.68 -4.15
CA ALA A 270 11.19 -9.05 -5.44
C ALA A 270 12.37 -8.07 -5.33
N GLU A 271 13.22 -8.04 -6.34
CA GLU A 271 14.33 -7.06 -6.51
C GLU A 271 13.87 -5.85 -7.35
#